data_AF-A0A1W1BGA4-F1
#
_entry.id   AF-A0A1W1BGA4-F1
#
_cell.length_a   1.000
_cell.length_b   1.000
_cell.length_c   1.000
_cell.angle_alpha   90.00
_cell.angle_beta   90.00
_cell.angle_gamma   90.00
#
_symmetry.space_group_name_H-M   'P 1'
#
loop_
_entity.id
_entity.type
_entity.pdbx_description
1 polymer ?
#
loop_
_entity_poly.entity_id
_entity_poly.type
_entity_poly.pdbx_seq_one_letter_code
_entity_poly.pdbx_strand_id
1 'polypeptide(L)'
;MAASVKAINNATRLRYIRALERFHKGMISFLLNTPELTHKSLNKKIDNSVKLLKRIDEIDLYKGELKDLQILVKKMIGYKDSEDDIESIKEAILYASNQLDKSKRQTC
;
A
#
# COMPACT_ATOMS: atom_id res chain seq x y z
N MET A 1 32.45 10.89 -8.03
CA MET A 1 32.15 10.81 -6.59
C MET A 1 31.12 9.71 -6.38
N ALA A 2 31.47 8.64 -5.66
CA ALA A 2 30.48 7.62 -5.28
C ALA A 2 29.68 8.16 -4.08
N ALA A 3 28.35 8.19 -4.19
CA ALA A 3 27.51 8.45 -3.03
C ALA A 3 27.78 7.37 -1.97
N SER A 4 27.82 7.75 -0.69
CA SER A 4 28.03 6.76 0.38
C SER A 4 26.92 5.70 0.35
N VAL A 5 27.25 4.45 0.66
CA VAL A 5 26.29 3.32 0.72
C VAL A 5 25.08 3.69 1.60
N LYS A 6 25.31 4.45 2.67
CA LYS A 6 24.25 4.97 3.55
C LYS A 6 23.30 5.93 2.82
N ALA A 7 23.81 6.81 1.97
CA ALA A 7 22.98 7.73 1.18
C ALA A 7 22.15 6.98 0.13
N ILE A 8 22.74 5.96 -0.51
CA ILE A 8 22.04 5.10 -1.49
C ILE A 8 20.90 4.34 -0.81
N ASN A 9 21.16 3.70 0.33
CA ASN A 9 20.16 2.94 1.11
C ASN A 9 19.03 3.82 1.63
N ASN A 10 19.32 5.05 2.03
CA ASN A 10 18.30 6.01 2.43
C ASN A 10 17.43 6.46 1.23
N ALA A 11 18.04 6.66 0.06
CA ALA A 11 17.33 7.05 -1.16
C ALA A 11 16.43 5.91 -1.70
N THR A 12 16.87 4.65 -1.65
CA THR A 12 16.02 3.50 -1.98
C THR A 12 14.90 3.34 -0.96
N ARG A 13 15.17 3.45 0.35
CA ARG A 13 14.12 3.41 1.38
C ARG A 13 13.05 4.48 1.14
N LEU A 14 13.44 5.72 0.87
CA LEU A 14 12.50 6.81 0.61
C LEU A 14 11.66 6.55 -0.66
N ARG A 15 12.28 6.02 -1.72
CA ARG A 15 11.56 5.62 -2.94
C ARG A 15 10.54 4.52 -2.67
N TYR A 16 10.89 3.51 -1.89
CA TYR A 16 9.99 2.43 -1.51
C TYR A 16 8.80 2.94 -0.68
N ILE A 17 9.06 3.79 0.33
CA ILE A 17 7.98 4.41 1.13
C ILE A 17 7.01 5.18 0.23
N ARG A 18 7.52 6.04 -0.66
CA ARG A 18 6.69 6.81 -1.60
C ARG A 18 5.88 5.91 -2.53
N ALA A 19 6.43 4.76 -2.92
CA ALA A 19 5.73 3.77 -3.74
C ALA A 19 4.55 3.15 -2.99
N LEU A 20 4.77 2.74 -1.74
CA LEU A 20 3.71 2.21 -0.87
C LEU A 20 2.61 3.24 -0.63
N GLU A 21 2.97 4.49 -0.32
CA GLU A 21 2.00 5.56 -0.13
C GLU A 21 1.19 5.85 -1.40
N ARG A 22 1.84 5.84 -2.57
CA ARG A 22 1.16 6.01 -3.86
C ARG A 22 0.22 4.87 -4.16
N PHE A 23 0.63 3.63 -3.90
CA PHE A 23 -0.21 2.43 -4.03
C PHE A 23 -1.44 2.58 -3.14
N HIS A 24 -1.23 2.85 -1.85
CA HIS A 24 -2.27 3.00 -0.85
C HIS A 24 -3.30 4.08 -1.26
N LYS A 25 -2.85 5.32 -1.50
CA LYS A 25 -3.74 6.42 -1.90
C LYS A 25 -4.51 6.10 -3.19
N GLY A 26 -3.84 5.49 -4.16
CA GLY A 26 -4.45 5.08 -5.42
C GLY A 26 -5.51 3.99 -5.27
N MET A 27 -5.34 3.08 -4.30
CA MET A 27 -6.33 2.05 -3.95
C MET A 27 -7.53 2.64 -3.22
N ILE A 28 -7.30 3.43 -2.17
CA ILE A 28 -8.38 4.06 -1.40
C ILE A 28 -9.23 4.97 -2.29
N SER A 29 -8.60 5.81 -3.12
CA SER A 29 -9.32 6.63 -4.08
C SER A 29 -10.15 5.78 -5.05
N PHE A 30 -9.64 4.64 -5.52
CA PHE A 30 -10.41 3.74 -6.37
C PHE A 30 -11.63 3.14 -5.63
N LEU A 31 -11.45 2.66 -4.41
CA LEU A 31 -12.52 2.04 -3.62
C LEU A 31 -13.64 3.03 -3.23
N LEU A 32 -13.28 4.27 -2.95
CA LEU A 32 -14.24 5.32 -2.57
C LEU A 32 -15.03 5.86 -3.77
N ASN A 33 -14.42 5.89 -4.96
CA ASN A 33 -15.02 6.50 -6.15
C ASN A 33 -15.60 5.48 -7.14
N THR A 34 -15.52 4.18 -6.85
CA THR A 34 -16.09 3.13 -7.71
C THR A 34 -17.45 2.69 -7.14
N PRO A 35 -18.58 3.05 -7.79
CA PRO A 35 -19.91 2.70 -7.29
C PRO A 35 -20.19 1.20 -7.38
N GLU A 36 -19.79 0.53 -8.47
CA GLU A 36 -19.95 -0.92 -8.66
C GLU A 36 -18.59 -1.61 -8.59
N LEU A 37 -18.17 -1.95 -7.37
CA LEU A 37 -16.93 -2.66 -7.14
C LEU A 37 -17.11 -4.15 -7.40
N THR A 38 -16.21 -4.75 -8.18
CA THR A 38 -16.21 -6.19 -8.45
C THR A 38 -14.81 -6.76 -8.25
N HIS A 39 -14.69 -8.06 -7.97
CA HIS A 39 -13.40 -8.74 -7.87
C HIS A 39 -12.52 -8.50 -9.10
N LYS A 40 -13.13 -8.53 -10.29
CA LYS A 40 -12.41 -8.28 -11.55
C LYS A 40 -11.83 -6.87 -11.61
N SER A 41 -12.60 -5.85 -11.23
CA SER A 41 -12.13 -4.46 -11.26
C SER A 41 -11.08 -4.19 -10.18
N LEU A 42 -11.24 -4.78 -8.99
CA LEU A 42 -10.26 -4.75 -7.91
C LEU A 42 -8.95 -5.41 -8.31
N ASN A 43 -8.99 -6.64 -8.84
CA ASN A 43 -7.81 -7.39 -9.26
C ASN A 43 -7.04 -6.64 -10.37
N LYS A 44 -7.76 -6.06 -11.34
CA LYS A 44 -7.15 -5.23 -12.37
C LYS A 44 -6.45 -4.00 -11.78
N LYS A 45 -7.05 -3.37 -10.76
CA LYS A 45 -6.45 -2.22 -10.08
C LYS A 45 -5.20 -2.62 -9.28
N ILE A 46 -5.26 -3.74 -8.55
CA ILE A 46 -4.12 -4.30 -7.82
C ILE A 46 -2.98 -4.59 -8.80
N ASP A 47 -3.23 -5.32 -9.89
CA ASP A 47 -2.20 -5.69 -10.87
C ASP A 47 -1.48 -4.48 -11.46
N ASN A 48 -2.23 -3.44 -11.83
CA ASN A 48 -1.65 -2.21 -12.35
C ASN A 48 -0.79 -1.48 -11.31
N SER A 49 -1.20 -1.50 -10.05
CA SER A 49 -0.48 -0.84 -8.96
C SER A 49 0.77 -1.65 -8.55
N VAL A 50 0.68 -2.98 -8.55
CA VAL A 50 1.81 -3.91 -8.28
C VAL A 50 2.89 -3.78 -9.34
N LYS A 51 2.53 -3.63 -10.63
CA LYS A 51 3.52 -3.40 -11.71
C LYS A 51 4.41 -2.19 -11.45
N LEU A 52 3.89 -1.14 -10.82
CA LEU A 52 4.66 0.03 -10.46
C LEU A 52 5.52 -0.22 -9.21
N LEU A 53 4.96 -0.93 -8.22
CA LEU A 53 5.66 -1.26 -6.98
C LEU A 53 6.87 -2.16 -7.24
N LYS A 54 6.74 -3.18 -8.12
CA LYS A 54 7.81 -4.13 -8.48
C LYS A 54 9.01 -3.49 -9.20
N ARG A 55 8.90 -2.25 -9.68
CA ARG A 55 10.02 -1.51 -10.28
C ARG A 55 10.96 -0.92 -9.24
N ILE A 56 10.60 -1.00 -7.96
CA ILE A 56 11.31 -0.40 -6.86
C ILE A 56 11.76 -1.53 -5.93
N ASP A 57 13.01 -1.44 -5.47
CA ASP A 57 13.56 -2.44 -4.56
C ASP A 57 12.77 -2.47 -3.26
N GLU A 58 12.28 -3.66 -2.90
CA GLU A 58 11.62 -3.87 -1.62
C GLU A 58 12.64 -3.79 -0.49
N ILE A 59 12.29 -3.03 0.54
CA ILE A 59 13.09 -2.86 1.76
C ILE A 59 12.17 -3.08 2.95
N ASP A 60 12.67 -3.79 3.95
CA ASP A 60 11.92 -3.98 5.20
C ASP A 60 11.85 -2.67 6.01
N LEU A 61 10.62 -2.27 6.37
CA LEU A 61 10.34 -1.07 7.13
C LEU A 61 10.07 -1.47 8.59
N TYR A 62 11.04 -1.21 9.46
CA TYR A 62 10.96 -1.63 10.86
C TYR A 62 10.19 -0.67 11.78
N LYS A 63 9.78 0.51 11.29
CA LYS A 63 9.34 1.61 12.15
C LYS A 63 7.83 1.86 12.06
N GLY A 64 7.12 1.48 13.12
CA GLY A 64 5.73 1.88 13.40
C GLY A 64 4.83 1.85 12.16
N GLU A 65 4.24 3.00 11.85
CA GLU A 65 3.25 3.17 10.78
C GLU A 65 3.74 2.83 9.37
N LEU A 66 5.06 2.96 9.13
CA LEU A 66 5.64 2.58 7.86
C LEU A 66 5.61 1.06 7.67
N LYS A 67 5.80 0.32 8.77
CA LYS A 67 5.62 -1.14 8.79
C LYS A 67 4.16 -1.50 8.57
N ASP A 68 3.25 -0.80 9.26
CA ASP A 68 1.81 -1.05 9.13
C ASP A 68 1.31 -0.74 7.71
N LEU A 69 1.83 0.31 7.07
CA LEU A 69 1.58 0.62 5.66
C LEU A 69 2.08 -0.50 4.75
N GLN A 70 3.28 -1.02 4.98
CA GLN A 70 3.82 -2.15 4.22
C GLN A 70 2.96 -3.41 4.38
N ILE A 71 2.52 -3.71 5.61
CA ILE A 71 1.62 -4.84 5.92
C ILE A 71 0.29 -4.66 5.20
N LEU A 72 -0.31 -3.47 5.26
CA LEU A 72 -1.57 -3.18 4.60
C LEU A 72 -1.46 -3.36 3.09
N VAL A 73 -0.41 -2.83 2.45
CA VAL A 73 -0.20 -3.00 1.01
C VAL A 73 -0.03 -4.48 0.65
N LYS A 74 0.72 -5.26 1.44
CA LYS A 74 0.85 -6.72 1.23
C LYS A 74 -0.51 -7.42 1.37
N LYS A 75 -1.32 -7.05 2.36
CA LYS A 75 -2.69 -7.56 2.53
C LYS A 75 -3.59 -7.22 1.34
N MET A 76 -3.51 -5.97 0.85
CA MET A 76 -4.25 -5.54 -0.35
C MET A 76 -3.91 -6.38 -1.57
N ILE A 77 -2.64 -6.74 -1.74
CA ILE A 77 -2.20 -7.62 -2.84
C ILE A 77 -2.72 -9.04 -2.63
N GLY A 78 -2.71 -9.54 -1.38
CA GLY A 78 -3.21 -10.87 -1.03
C GLY A 78 -4.71 -11.07 -1.26
N TYR A 79 -5.52 -10.02 -1.18
CA TYR A 79 -6.96 -10.12 -1.51
C TYR A 79 -7.25 -10.54 -2.95
N LYS A 80 -6.26 -10.48 -3.85
CA LYS A 80 -6.40 -10.99 -5.21
C LYS A 80 -6.72 -12.48 -5.24
N ASP A 81 -6.15 -13.22 -4.29
CA ASP A 81 -6.28 -14.68 -4.17
C ASP A 81 -7.30 -15.07 -3.08
N SER A 82 -7.99 -14.08 -2.49
CA SER A 82 -9.03 -14.33 -1.48
C SER A 82 -10.37 -14.67 -2.14
N GLU A 83 -11.11 -15.58 -1.51
CA GLU A 83 -12.50 -15.91 -1.82
C GLU A 83 -13.50 -15.05 -1.02
N ASP A 84 -13.01 -14.14 -0.16
CA ASP A 84 -13.84 -13.24 0.63
C ASP A 84 -14.75 -12.39 -0.26
N ASP A 85 -15.92 -12.00 0.25
CA ASP A 85 -16.80 -11.10 -0.48
C ASP A 85 -16.16 -9.71 -0.72
N ILE A 86 -16.47 -9.12 -1.88
CA ILE A 86 -15.89 -7.85 -2.32
C ILE A 86 -16.18 -6.68 -1.37
N GLU A 87 -17.35 -6.67 -0.74
CA GLU A 87 -17.75 -5.65 0.23
C GLU A 87 -16.98 -5.83 1.53
N SER A 88 -16.82 -7.07 1.99
CA SER A 88 -15.97 -7.40 3.13
C SER A 88 -14.51 -6.97 2.92
N ILE A 89 -13.97 -7.22 1.72
CA ILE A 89 -12.61 -6.78 1.35
C ILE A 89 -12.51 -5.26 1.38
N LYS A 90 -13.49 -4.56 0.79
CA LYS A 90 -13.53 -3.09 0.75
C LYS A 90 -13.55 -2.51 2.16
N GLU A 91 -14.43 -2.99 3.02
CA GLU A 91 -14.54 -2.55 4.41
C GLU A 91 -13.25 -2.81 5.19
N ALA A 92 -12.67 -4.00 5.06
CA ALA A 92 -11.42 -4.33 5.74
C ALA A 92 -10.26 -3.42 5.30
N ILE A 93 -10.18 -3.08 4.01
CA ILE A 93 -9.20 -2.13 3.48
C ILE A 93 -9.42 -0.73 4.06
N LEU A 94 -10.66 -0.21 3.99
CA LEU A 94 -10.99 1.13 4.45
C LEU A 94 -10.79 1.27 5.97
N TYR A 95 -11.15 0.24 6.74
CA TYR A 95 -10.91 0.19 8.18
C TYR A 95 -9.41 0.26 8.49
N ALA A 96 -8.59 -0.58 7.85
CA ALA A 96 -7.16 -0.59 8.09
C ALA A 96 -6.49 0.74 7.67
N SER A 97 -6.93 1.35 6.56
CA SER A 97 -6.49 2.69 6.15
C SER A 97 -6.82 3.74 7.20
N ASN A 98 -8.04 3.71 7.77
CA ASN A 98 -8.43 4.64 8.82
C ASN A 98 -7.60 4.47 10.10
N GLN A 99 -7.22 3.24 10.45
CA GLN A 99 -6.34 3.00 11.61
C GLN A 99 -4.93 3.57 11.38
N LEU A 100 -4.38 3.42 10.17
CA LEU A 100 -3.11 4.06 9.79
C LEU A 100 -3.19 5.59 9.86
N ASP A 101 -4.30 6.19 9.44
CA ASP A 101 -4.46 7.64 9.50
C ASP A 101 -4.68 8.14 10.94
N LYS A 102 -5.27 7.31 11.81
CA LYS A 102 -5.40 7.61 13.24
C LYS A 102 -4.06 7.57 13.96
N SER A 103 -3.24 6.54 13.71
CA SER A 103 -1.90 6.46 14.31
C SER A 103 -1.07 7.70 13.94
N LYS A 104 -1.19 8.15 12.67
CA LYS A 104 -0.47 9.31 12.13
C LYS A 104 -0.82 10.59 12.87
N ARG A 105 -2.08 10.71 13.27
CA ARG A 105 -2.59 11.88 14.00
C ARG A 105 -2.21 11.85 15.49
N GLN A 106 -2.00 10.67 16.07
CA GLN A 106 -1.61 10.51 17.48
C GLN A 106 -0.11 10.72 17.74
N THR A 107 0.73 10.58 16.70
CA THR A 107 2.18 10.80 16.79
C THR A 107 2.65 12.16 16.26
N CYS A 108 1.72 13.06 15.90
CA CYS A 108 2.00 14.45 15.54
C CYS A 108 1.73 15.41 16.70
#